data_AF-A0A9D7RQW5-F1
#
_entry.id   AF-A0A9D7RQW5-F1
#
_cell.length_a   1.000
_cell.length_b   1.000
_cell.length_c   1.000
_cell.angle_alpha   90.00
_cell.angle_beta   90.00
_cell.angle_gamma   90.00
#
_symmetry.space_group_name_H-M   'P 1'
#
loop_
_entity.id
_entity.type
_entity.pdbx_description
1 polymer ?
#
loop_
_entity_poly.entity_id
_entity_poly.type
_entity_poly.pdbx_seq_one_letter_code
_entity_poly.pdbx_strand_id
1 'polypeptide(L)'
;MPRKIGHWRLEEGTGGTILNQVSGGPGAQHYFNASATTASWTVNTLPLITTDLSRTPVQVDLAPTVMGHLCIPVDPAWGYDGTSLVAACAPVDVAVRTLLGGPFDQPSGLMNDGIRSSGQLPGIEPYTSMGYDHRMKGGGEVMGPGVAQVTGPDAIVDWVVLEQRSGTDPSEVISTATFLLQRDGDVVGLNGSSVPRWPVVLGQHHLAVHHRNHAGVMTAMPLSFTAGAPMNIDLAEPATPVYGNEAASFVGDVRVLWPGDVNGDGTIRYSGASNDRDPVLAAIGGSIPTNTVSGYAPEDVNLDGLIRYAGAANDRDPILFTIGGSVPTAVRLVQVP
;
A
#
# COMPACT_ATOMS: atom_id res chain seq x y z
N MET A 1 -50.82 -1.04 -35.65
CA MET A 1 -49.91 0.09 -35.97
C MET A 1 -49.34 0.63 -34.67
N PRO A 2 -48.01 0.72 -34.52
CA PRO A 2 -47.40 1.19 -33.29
C PRO A 2 -47.54 2.71 -33.16
N ARG A 3 -48.05 3.20 -32.03
CA ARG A 3 -48.00 4.63 -31.69
C ARG A 3 -46.58 4.94 -31.21
N LYS A 4 -45.82 5.71 -31.98
CA LYS A 4 -44.59 6.36 -31.49
C LYS A 4 -44.96 7.40 -30.45
N ILE A 5 -44.50 7.24 -29.22
CA ILE A 5 -44.50 8.29 -28.20
C ILE A 5 -43.26 9.14 -28.49
N GLY A 6 -43.44 10.34 -29.03
CA GLY A 6 -42.38 11.33 -29.16
C GLY A 6 -42.30 12.15 -27.88
N HIS A 7 -41.13 12.17 -27.23
CA HIS A 7 -40.83 13.16 -26.19
C HIS A 7 -40.45 14.47 -26.90
N TRP A 8 -41.26 15.52 -26.72
CA TRP A 8 -41.00 16.84 -27.30
C TRP A 8 -40.47 17.77 -26.20
N ARG A 9 -39.31 18.39 -26.45
CA ARG A 9 -38.76 19.42 -25.58
C ARG A 9 -39.43 20.74 -25.96
N LEU A 10 -40.33 21.23 -25.11
CA LEU A 10 -40.96 22.54 -25.24
C LEU A 10 -40.12 23.53 -24.43
N GLU A 11 -39.58 24.57 -25.07
CA GLU A 11 -38.99 25.68 -24.34
C GLU A 11 -40.06 26.75 -24.08
N GLU A 12 -40.16 27.19 -22.82
CA GLU A 12 -41.09 28.23 -22.37
C GLU A 12 -40.58 29.60 -22.85
N GLY A 13 -41.11 30.09 -23.97
CA GLY A 13 -40.96 31.50 -24.33
C GLY A 13 -41.82 32.40 -23.44
N THR A 14 -41.44 33.66 -23.27
CA THR A 14 -42.30 34.68 -22.65
C THR A 14 -43.51 34.97 -23.54
N GLY A 15 -44.71 35.04 -22.96
CA GLY A 15 -45.92 35.56 -23.63
C GLY A 15 -46.88 34.56 -24.28
N GLY A 16 -46.90 33.28 -23.87
CA GLY A 16 -47.90 32.30 -24.36
C GLY A 16 -47.61 31.75 -25.75
N THR A 17 -46.39 31.92 -26.24
CA THR A 17 -45.92 31.43 -27.53
C THR A 17 -45.18 30.11 -27.33
N ILE A 18 -45.66 29.04 -27.95
CA ILE A 18 -44.98 27.74 -27.94
C ILE A 18 -43.98 27.71 -29.11
N LEU A 19 -42.68 27.67 -28.80
CA LEU A 19 -41.60 27.56 -29.78
C LEU A 19 -41.07 26.12 -29.81
N ASN A 20 -41.15 25.48 -30.97
CA ASN A 20 -40.51 24.18 -31.22
C ASN A 20 -39.07 24.42 -31.69
N GLN A 21 -38.09 23.87 -30.97
CA GLN A 21 -36.67 24.22 -31.15
C GLN A 21 -35.95 23.43 -32.27
N VAL A 22 -36.65 22.68 -33.12
CA VAL A 22 -36.01 21.87 -34.18
C VAL A 22 -35.88 22.70 -35.47
N SER A 23 -34.71 23.29 -35.71
CA SER A 23 -34.36 23.88 -37.00
C SER A 23 -33.62 22.86 -37.88
N GLY A 24 -34.12 22.61 -39.10
CA GLY A 24 -33.27 22.12 -40.20
C GLY A 24 -33.28 20.63 -40.56
N GLY A 25 -34.42 19.91 -40.52
CA GLY A 25 -34.53 18.55 -41.09
C GLY A 25 -35.62 18.44 -42.16
N PRO A 26 -35.39 17.78 -43.33
CA PRO A 26 -36.33 17.70 -44.45
C PRO A 26 -37.45 16.67 -44.21
N GLY A 27 -38.12 16.76 -43.05
CA GLY A 27 -39.23 15.88 -42.65
C GLY A 27 -40.03 16.36 -41.44
N ALA A 28 -39.71 17.51 -40.84
CA ALA A 28 -40.50 18.08 -39.76
C ALA A 28 -41.69 18.88 -40.33
N GLN A 29 -42.68 18.18 -40.88
CA GLN A 29 -44.03 18.73 -40.97
C GLN A 29 -44.69 18.60 -39.59
N HIS A 30 -45.59 19.55 -39.29
CA HIS A 30 -46.56 19.61 -38.17
C HIS A 30 -46.26 20.67 -37.08
N TYR A 31 -47.11 21.71 -37.14
CA TYR A 31 -47.31 22.88 -36.27
C TYR A 31 -46.38 24.08 -36.47
N PHE A 32 -46.67 24.86 -37.50
CA PHE A 32 -46.35 26.29 -37.54
C PHE A 32 -47.17 27.02 -36.48
N ASN A 33 -46.50 27.77 -35.60
CA ASN A 33 -47.03 28.86 -34.76
C ASN A 33 -48.49 28.68 -34.30
N ALA A 34 -48.72 27.88 -33.25
CA ALA A 34 -50.01 27.88 -32.57
C ALA A 34 -50.02 28.99 -31.49
N SER A 35 -50.97 29.92 -31.60
CA SER A 35 -51.30 30.84 -30.51
C SER A 35 -52.14 30.10 -29.48
N ALA A 36 -51.62 29.93 -28.27
CA ALA A 36 -52.34 29.30 -27.16
C ALA A 36 -53.33 30.30 -26.52
N THR A 37 -54.25 30.86 -27.31
CA THR A 37 -55.22 31.87 -26.81
C THR A 37 -56.31 31.27 -25.91
N THR A 38 -56.39 29.95 -25.79
CA THR A 38 -57.38 29.24 -24.93
C THR A 38 -56.82 28.00 -24.22
N ALA A 39 -55.49 27.83 -24.15
CA ALA A 39 -54.92 26.69 -23.43
C ALA A 39 -55.12 26.87 -21.91
N SER A 40 -55.86 25.94 -21.27
CA SER A 40 -55.90 25.87 -19.81
C SER A 40 -54.67 25.12 -19.31
N TRP A 41 -53.72 25.84 -18.71
CA TRP A 41 -52.58 25.23 -18.05
C TRP A 41 -53.02 24.71 -16.68
N THR A 42 -53.18 23.40 -16.55
CA THR A 42 -53.28 22.76 -15.24
C THR A 42 -51.87 22.53 -14.72
N VAL A 43 -51.56 23.02 -13.52
CA VAL A 43 -50.32 22.66 -12.81
C VAL A 43 -50.23 21.15 -12.80
N ASN A 44 -49.10 20.60 -13.24
CA ASN A 44 -48.85 19.17 -13.11
C ASN A 44 -48.74 18.85 -11.62
N THR A 45 -49.84 18.37 -11.03
CA THR A 45 -49.91 17.94 -9.63
C THR A 45 -49.48 16.48 -9.44
N LEU A 46 -49.16 15.78 -10.54
CA LEU A 46 -48.57 14.45 -10.47
C LEU A 46 -47.08 14.59 -10.12
N PRO A 47 -46.56 13.73 -9.23
CA PRO A 47 -45.14 13.74 -8.92
C PRO A 47 -44.32 13.50 -10.19
N LEU A 48 -43.45 14.45 -10.52
CA LEU A 48 -42.49 14.28 -11.61
C LEU A 48 -41.46 13.24 -11.15
N ILE A 49 -41.56 12.02 -11.68
CA ILE A 49 -40.55 10.98 -11.46
C ILE A 49 -39.39 11.27 -12.42
N THR A 50 -38.41 12.04 -11.96
CA THR A 50 -37.10 12.14 -12.62
C THR A 50 -36.21 11.03 -12.09
N THR A 51 -35.84 10.07 -12.94
CA THR A 51 -34.77 9.12 -12.61
C THR A 51 -33.42 9.82 -12.76
N ASP A 52 -32.70 9.98 -11.66
CA ASP A 52 -31.32 10.44 -11.66
C ASP A 52 -30.41 9.32 -12.21
N LEU A 53 -29.95 9.50 -13.45
CA LEU A 53 -29.01 8.60 -14.11
C LEU A 53 -27.56 9.10 -14.06
N SER A 54 -27.27 10.17 -13.30
CA SER A 54 -25.92 10.76 -13.22
C SER A 54 -24.86 9.79 -12.69
N ARG A 55 -25.28 8.71 -12.02
CA ARG A 55 -24.42 7.64 -11.51
C ARG A 55 -24.53 6.32 -12.26
N THR A 56 -25.20 6.30 -13.41
CA THR A 56 -25.33 5.09 -14.22
C THR A 56 -24.16 5.00 -15.19
N PRO A 57 -23.36 3.92 -15.17
CA PRO A 57 -22.31 3.70 -16.15
C PRO A 57 -22.81 3.85 -17.58
N VAL A 58 -22.14 4.67 -18.38
CA VAL A 58 -22.38 4.80 -19.82
C VAL A 58 -21.23 4.18 -20.61
N GLN A 59 -21.47 3.87 -21.88
CA GLN A 59 -20.46 3.18 -22.71
C GLN A 59 -19.14 3.96 -22.82
N VAL A 60 -19.20 5.29 -22.77
CA VAL A 60 -18.01 6.15 -22.82
C VAL A 60 -17.14 6.02 -21.56
N ASP A 61 -17.69 5.60 -20.42
CA ASP A 61 -16.93 5.42 -19.17
C ASP A 61 -15.97 4.23 -19.23
N LEU A 62 -16.14 3.30 -20.18
CA LEU A 62 -15.35 2.07 -20.24
C LEU A 62 -13.86 2.36 -20.43
N ALA A 63 -13.49 3.21 -21.39
CA ALA A 63 -12.10 3.53 -21.68
C ALA A 63 -11.37 4.18 -20.48
N PRO A 64 -11.89 5.28 -19.88
CA PRO A 64 -11.25 5.86 -18.69
C PRO A 64 -11.26 4.90 -17.50
N THR A 65 -12.27 4.04 -17.35
CA THR A 65 -12.31 3.02 -16.28
C THR A 65 -11.23 1.95 -16.47
N VAL A 66 -11.01 1.46 -17.69
CA VAL A 66 -9.95 0.47 -17.97
C VAL A 66 -8.56 1.08 -17.75
N MET A 67 -8.35 2.32 -18.19
CA MET A 67 -7.07 3.01 -17.93
C MET A 67 -6.86 3.24 -16.43
N GLY A 68 -7.91 3.65 -15.72
CA GLY A 68 -7.91 3.78 -14.27
C GLY A 68 -7.60 2.46 -13.57
N HIS A 69 -8.20 1.34 -14.00
CA HIS A 69 -7.96 0.02 -13.43
C HIS A 69 -6.51 -0.48 -13.64
N LEU A 70 -5.91 -0.15 -14.79
CA LEU A 70 -4.54 -0.54 -15.13
C LEU A 70 -3.48 0.45 -14.60
N CYS A 71 -3.88 1.49 -13.87
CA CYS A 71 -3.01 2.57 -13.39
C CYS A 71 -2.20 3.24 -14.50
N ILE A 72 -2.78 3.33 -15.69
CA ILE A 72 -2.17 3.99 -16.85
C ILE A 72 -2.53 5.49 -16.76
N PRO A 73 -1.52 6.39 -16.69
CA PRO A 73 -1.78 7.83 -16.72
C PRO A 73 -2.55 8.22 -17.99
N VAL A 74 -3.70 8.86 -17.82
CA VAL A 74 -4.50 9.38 -18.93
C VAL A 74 -4.01 10.79 -19.27
N ASP A 75 -3.47 10.96 -20.47
CA ASP A 75 -3.12 12.28 -20.98
C ASP A 75 -4.40 13.05 -21.33
N PRO A 76 -4.62 14.28 -20.80
CA PRO A 76 -5.75 15.11 -21.19
C PRO A 76 -5.89 15.33 -22.71
N ALA A 77 -4.78 15.26 -23.46
CA ALA A 77 -4.77 15.39 -24.92
C ALA A 77 -5.47 14.23 -25.64
N TRP A 78 -5.66 13.09 -24.99
CA TRP A 78 -6.38 11.95 -25.58
C TRP A 78 -7.89 12.19 -25.69
N GLY A 79 -8.44 13.12 -24.89
CA GLY A 79 -9.83 13.54 -25.02
C GLY A 79 -10.85 12.41 -24.85
N TYR A 80 -10.64 11.47 -23.92
CA TYR A 80 -11.64 10.46 -23.60
C TYR A 80 -12.92 11.12 -23.08
N ASP A 81 -14.05 10.79 -23.69
CA ASP A 81 -15.37 11.07 -23.14
C ASP A 81 -15.64 10.14 -21.94
N GLY A 82 -16.48 10.58 -21.00
CA GLY A 82 -16.88 9.80 -19.82
C GLY A 82 -16.00 10.00 -18.59
N THR A 83 -16.32 9.26 -17.53
CA THR A 83 -15.63 9.30 -16.23
C THR A 83 -15.26 7.89 -15.78
N SER A 84 -14.07 7.71 -15.19
CA SER A 84 -13.69 6.43 -14.58
C SER A 84 -14.66 6.06 -13.44
N LEU A 85 -15.15 4.83 -13.46
CA LEU A 85 -16.04 4.26 -12.43
C LEU A 85 -15.26 3.68 -11.24
N VAL A 86 -13.94 3.60 -11.36
CA VAL A 86 -13.03 3.15 -10.30
C VAL A 86 -12.13 4.29 -9.86
N ALA A 87 -11.59 4.19 -8.64
CA ALA A 87 -10.61 5.12 -8.13
C ALA A 87 -9.41 5.20 -9.09
N ALA A 88 -8.94 6.42 -9.36
CA ALA A 88 -7.76 6.61 -10.17
C ALA A 88 -6.53 6.07 -9.43
N CYS A 89 -5.63 5.38 -10.14
CA CYS A 89 -4.31 5.04 -9.64
C CYS A 89 -3.23 5.55 -10.59
N ALA A 90 -2.05 5.83 -10.03
CA ALA A 90 -0.89 6.27 -10.78
C ALA A 90 0.39 5.89 -10.02
N PRO A 91 1.54 5.78 -10.70
CA PRO A 91 2.83 5.63 -10.02
C PRO A 91 3.16 6.89 -9.19
N VAL A 92 3.47 6.71 -7.91
CA VAL A 92 3.89 7.79 -6.99
C VAL A 92 5.24 7.44 -6.39
N ASP A 93 6.09 8.46 -6.20
CA ASP A 93 7.37 8.34 -5.50
C ASP A 93 7.13 8.50 -3.99
N VAL A 94 7.50 7.47 -3.21
CA VAL A 94 7.32 7.44 -1.75
C VAL A 94 8.67 7.20 -1.10
N ALA A 95 9.30 8.27 -0.62
CA ALA A 95 10.49 8.17 0.21
C ALA A 95 10.07 7.71 1.60
N VAL A 96 10.51 6.51 1.98
CA VAL A 96 10.21 5.90 3.28
C VAL A 96 11.52 5.67 4.00
N ARG A 97 11.58 6.06 5.27
CA ARG A 97 12.65 5.67 6.18
C ARG A 97 12.10 4.84 7.32
N THR A 98 12.77 3.73 7.63
CA THR A 98 12.37 2.80 8.69
C THR A 98 13.60 2.06 9.21
N LEU A 99 13.59 1.66 10.48
CA LEU A 99 14.72 0.98 11.11
C LEU A 99 14.26 -0.33 11.76
N LEU A 100 15.11 -1.35 11.75
CA LEU A 100 14.84 -2.67 12.29
C LEU A 100 15.55 -2.84 13.65
N GLY A 101 14.80 -3.15 14.70
CA GLY A 101 15.40 -3.43 16.01
C GLY A 101 16.09 -4.79 15.99
N GLY A 102 17.26 -4.94 16.59
CA GLY A 102 18.09 -6.14 16.39
C GLY A 102 19.35 -5.80 15.61
N PRO A 103 19.28 -5.54 14.29
CA PRO A 103 20.43 -5.07 13.52
C PRO A 103 20.80 -3.61 13.82
N PHE A 104 19.88 -2.75 14.27
CA PHE A 104 20.18 -1.34 14.55
C PHE A 104 21.16 -1.15 15.73
N ASP A 105 22.28 -0.49 15.47
CA ASP A 105 23.32 -0.15 16.44
C ASP A 105 23.28 1.34 16.79
N GLN A 106 22.86 1.67 18.01
CA GLN A 106 22.68 3.06 18.47
C GLN A 106 23.96 3.92 18.36
N PRO A 107 25.16 3.44 18.73
CA PRO A 107 26.38 4.24 18.63
C PRO A 107 26.74 4.65 17.20
N SER A 108 26.57 3.77 16.21
CA SER A 108 26.83 4.09 14.81
C SER A 108 25.65 4.78 14.11
N GLY A 109 24.43 4.59 14.62
CA GLY A 109 23.20 5.04 13.97
C GLY A 109 22.86 4.24 12.71
N LEU A 110 23.47 3.07 12.52
CA LEU A 110 23.32 2.22 11.35
C LEU A 110 22.87 0.82 11.74
N MET A 111 22.18 0.14 10.84
CA MET A 111 21.84 -1.28 10.94
C MET A 111 23.00 -2.17 10.50
N ASN A 112 23.10 -3.39 11.03
CA ASN A 112 24.02 -4.42 10.58
C ASN A 112 23.65 -4.89 9.14
N ASP A 113 24.65 -4.99 8.26
CA ASP A 113 24.51 -5.54 6.90
C ASP A 113 25.19 -6.92 6.74
N GLY A 114 25.17 -7.73 7.81
CA GLY A 114 25.84 -9.02 7.88
C GLY A 114 25.44 -9.96 6.74
N ILE A 115 24.14 -10.04 6.46
CA ILE A 115 23.56 -10.79 5.33
C ILE A 115 24.15 -10.37 3.97
N ARG A 116 24.34 -9.07 3.75
CA ARG A 116 24.96 -8.57 2.51
C ARG A 116 26.44 -8.92 2.48
N SER A 117 27.15 -8.68 3.60
CA SER A 117 28.58 -8.92 3.71
C SER A 117 28.97 -10.40 3.54
N SER A 118 28.07 -11.31 3.89
CA SER A 118 28.20 -12.76 3.72
C SER A 118 27.74 -13.26 2.34
N GLY A 119 27.23 -12.38 1.48
CA GLY A 119 26.75 -12.73 0.13
C GLY A 119 25.43 -13.50 0.12
N GLN A 120 24.59 -13.35 1.15
CA GLN A 120 23.36 -14.11 1.33
C GLN A 120 22.09 -13.37 0.89
N LEU A 121 22.16 -12.08 0.56
CA LEU A 121 21.00 -11.36 0.06
C LEU A 121 20.43 -12.04 -1.20
N PRO A 122 19.13 -12.35 -1.23
CA PRO A 122 18.53 -12.96 -2.40
C PRO A 122 18.44 -11.91 -3.52
N GLY A 123 18.79 -12.32 -4.74
CA GLY A 123 18.74 -11.46 -5.92
C GLY A 123 17.34 -11.22 -6.47
N ILE A 124 16.36 -12.01 -6.02
CA ILE A 124 14.92 -11.84 -6.26
C ILE A 124 14.27 -11.63 -4.90
N GLU A 125 13.24 -10.82 -4.82
CA GLU A 125 12.52 -10.63 -3.56
C GLU A 125 12.05 -11.97 -2.95
N PRO A 126 12.15 -12.13 -1.62
CA PRO A 126 11.87 -13.40 -0.97
C PRO A 126 10.39 -13.64 -0.67
N TYR A 127 9.56 -12.59 -0.61
CA TYR A 127 8.20 -12.62 -0.07
C TYR A 127 7.26 -13.50 -0.90
N THR A 128 7.39 -13.50 -2.23
CA THR A 128 6.62 -14.43 -3.08
C THR A 128 6.91 -15.88 -2.72
N SER A 129 8.18 -16.23 -2.50
CA SER A 129 8.56 -17.60 -2.12
C SER A 129 8.13 -17.98 -0.71
N MET A 130 7.94 -16.98 0.16
CA MET A 130 7.40 -17.12 1.51
C MET A 130 5.86 -17.16 1.53
N GLY A 131 5.20 -17.04 0.38
CA GLY A 131 3.74 -17.13 0.25
C GLY A 131 3.00 -15.81 0.50
N TYR A 132 3.71 -14.67 0.50
CA TYR A 132 3.07 -13.37 0.59
C TYR A 132 2.24 -13.07 -0.66
N ASP A 133 1.01 -12.61 -0.45
CA ASP A 133 0.02 -12.40 -1.52
C ASP A 133 -0.05 -10.92 -1.92
N HIS A 134 0.77 -10.56 -2.91
CA HIS A 134 0.87 -9.20 -3.43
C HIS A 134 -0.47 -8.67 -4.01
N ARG A 135 -0.65 -7.35 -3.96
CA ARG A 135 -1.82 -6.64 -4.50
C ARG A 135 -1.36 -5.60 -5.51
N MET A 136 -2.02 -5.55 -6.67
CA MET A 136 -1.75 -4.60 -7.78
C MET A 136 -0.35 -4.71 -8.42
N LYS A 137 0.72 -4.55 -7.63
CA LYS A 137 2.12 -4.78 -8.00
C LYS A 137 2.81 -5.60 -6.91
N GLY A 138 4.00 -6.08 -7.17
CA GLY A 138 4.75 -6.97 -6.29
C GLY A 138 4.94 -8.34 -6.92
N GLY A 139 5.97 -9.02 -6.46
CA GLY A 139 6.25 -10.40 -6.79
C GLY A 139 7.21 -10.53 -7.97
N GLY A 140 8.38 -11.07 -7.70
CA GLY A 140 9.44 -11.28 -8.68
C GLY A 140 10.32 -10.06 -8.95
N GLU A 141 10.30 -9.03 -8.10
CA GLU A 141 11.28 -7.95 -8.15
C GLU A 141 12.72 -8.51 -8.11
N VAL A 142 13.58 -7.98 -8.99
CA VAL A 142 14.98 -8.41 -9.12
C VAL A 142 15.89 -7.27 -8.70
N MET A 143 16.82 -7.56 -7.79
CA MET A 143 17.86 -6.63 -7.37
C MET A 143 18.78 -6.29 -8.55
N GLY A 144 19.07 -5.01 -8.73
CA GLY A 144 19.94 -4.52 -9.78
C GLY A 144 21.39 -5.01 -9.64
N PRO A 145 22.13 -5.07 -10.75
CA PRO A 145 23.52 -5.49 -10.75
C PRO A 145 24.39 -4.54 -9.90
N GLY A 146 25.28 -5.10 -9.09
CA GLY A 146 26.21 -4.34 -8.26
C GLY A 146 25.64 -3.76 -6.97
N VAL A 147 24.32 -3.81 -6.77
CA VAL A 147 23.65 -3.24 -5.59
C VAL A 147 24.16 -3.88 -4.28
N ALA A 148 24.31 -5.22 -4.25
CA ALA A 148 24.86 -5.92 -3.07
C ALA A 148 26.35 -5.62 -2.79
N GLN A 149 27.07 -4.95 -3.69
CA GLN A 149 28.48 -4.58 -3.52
C GLN A 149 28.66 -3.21 -2.85
N VAL A 150 27.59 -2.42 -2.72
CA VAL A 150 27.61 -1.14 -2.01
C VAL A 150 27.86 -1.39 -0.52
N THR A 151 28.71 -0.56 0.09
CA THR A 151 29.07 -0.59 1.51
C THR A 151 28.85 0.77 2.16
N GLY A 152 28.99 0.87 3.48
CA GLY A 152 28.73 2.11 4.22
C GLY A 152 27.23 2.32 4.48
N PRO A 153 26.79 3.55 4.80
CA PRO A 153 25.38 3.84 5.12
C PRO A 153 24.38 3.34 4.07
N ASP A 154 24.74 3.43 2.79
CA ASP A 154 23.90 3.04 1.66
C ASP A 154 23.88 1.52 1.37
N ALA A 155 24.58 0.71 2.17
CA ALA A 155 24.61 -0.73 1.97
C ALA A 155 23.22 -1.35 2.22
N ILE A 156 22.84 -2.34 1.42
CA ILE A 156 21.56 -3.02 1.61
C ILE A 156 21.63 -3.93 2.84
N VAL A 157 20.66 -3.79 3.73
CA VAL A 157 20.41 -4.65 4.89
C VAL A 157 19.52 -5.81 4.48
N ASP A 158 18.37 -5.52 3.86
CA ASP A 158 17.40 -6.53 3.45
C ASP A 158 16.33 -6.00 2.48
N TRP A 159 15.34 -6.83 2.15
CA TRP A 159 14.11 -6.51 1.45
C TRP A 159 12.98 -6.13 2.41
N VAL A 160 12.12 -5.20 2.00
CA VAL A 160 10.89 -4.79 2.71
C VAL A 160 9.71 -4.72 1.75
N VAL A 161 8.51 -5.01 2.24
CA VAL A 161 7.27 -4.77 1.50
C VAL A 161 6.66 -3.47 1.96
N LEU A 162 6.32 -2.61 1.00
CA LEU A 162 5.47 -1.45 1.22
C LEU A 162 4.04 -1.80 0.84
N GLU A 163 3.10 -1.51 1.72
CA GLU A 163 1.67 -1.68 1.48
C GLU A 163 0.97 -0.32 1.51
N GLN A 164 0.12 -0.09 0.51
CA GLN A 164 -0.94 0.90 0.57
C GLN A 164 -2.21 0.21 1.05
N ARG A 165 -2.80 0.71 2.14
CA ARG A 165 -4.00 0.15 2.75
C ARG A 165 -5.13 1.17 2.75
N SER A 166 -6.37 0.70 2.69
CA SER A 166 -7.55 1.57 2.58
C SER A 166 -7.64 2.57 3.73
N GLY A 167 -7.87 3.84 3.39
CA GLY A 167 -8.06 4.90 4.40
C GLY A 167 -9.35 4.79 5.21
N THR A 168 -10.29 3.92 4.81
CA THR A 168 -11.56 3.69 5.52
C THR A 168 -11.65 2.34 6.21
N ASP A 169 -11.02 1.31 5.65
CA ASP A 169 -10.88 -0.01 6.25
C ASP A 169 -9.39 -0.40 6.27
N PRO A 170 -8.66 -0.10 7.35
CA PRO A 170 -7.23 -0.34 7.39
C PRO A 170 -6.84 -1.81 7.30
N SER A 171 -7.77 -2.78 7.31
CA SER A 171 -7.49 -4.20 7.06
C SER A 171 -7.34 -4.55 5.57
N GLU A 172 -7.84 -3.70 4.68
CA GLU A 172 -7.81 -3.91 3.24
C GLU A 172 -6.49 -3.42 2.62
N VAL A 173 -5.69 -4.36 2.11
CA VAL A 173 -4.49 -4.05 1.31
C VAL A 173 -4.89 -3.77 -0.13
N ILE A 174 -4.57 -2.57 -0.61
CA ILE A 174 -4.94 -2.08 -1.95
C ILE A 174 -3.82 -2.32 -2.96
N SER A 175 -2.60 -1.97 -2.59
CA SER A 175 -1.43 -2.07 -3.47
C SER A 175 -0.19 -2.41 -2.67
N THR A 176 0.70 -3.20 -3.25
CA THR A 176 1.98 -3.59 -2.64
C THR A 176 3.13 -3.39 -3.61
N ALA A 177 4.34 -3.29 -3.08
CA ALA A 177 5.57 -3.46 -3.85
C ALA A 177 6.74 -3.76 -2.91
N THR A 178 7.71 -4.53 -3.39
CA THR A 178 8.89 -4.88 -2.61
C THR A 178 10.08 -4.01 -3.00
N PHE A 179 10.83 -3.54 -2.00
CA PHE A 179 11.96 -2.63 -2.14
C PHE A 179 13.11 -3.05 -1.23
N LEU A 180 14.23 -2.34 -1.33
CA LEU A 180 15.45 -2.61 -0.58
C LEU A 180 15.58 -1.64 0.58
N LEU A 181 16.07 -2.11 1.72
CA LEU A 181 16.33 -1.32 2.92
C LEU A 181 17.83 -1.09 3.08
N GLN A 182 18.26 0.15 3.27
CA GLN A 182 19.65 0.54 3.50
C GLN A 182 19.99 0.62 5.00
N ARG A 183 21.28 0.66 5.35
CA ARG A 183 21.72 0.61 6.76
C ARG A 183 21.30 1.83 7.57
N ASP A 184 21.15 2.99 6.96
CA ASP A 184 20.66 4.22 7.60
C ASP A 184 19.12 4.31 7.69
N GLY A 185 18.44 3.32 7.13
CA GLY A 185 16.99 3.13 7.19
C GLY A 185 16.24 3.58 5.94
N ASP A 186 16.93 4.12 4.94
CA ASP A 186 16.27 4.52 3.70
C ASP A 186 15.77 3.29 2.92
N VAL A 187 14.50 3.33 2.52
CA VAL A 187 13.93 2.36 1.60
C VAL A 187 14.14 2.88 0.18
N VAL A 188 14.76 2.05 -0.66
CA VAL A 188 15.16 2.41 -2.02
C VAL A 188 14.67 1.42 -3.07
N GLY A 189 14.59 1.91 -4.31
CA GLY A 189 14.30 1.13 -5.50
C GLY A 189 15.32 0.03 -5.76
N LEU A 190 15.00 -0.83 -6.72
CA LEU A 190 15.78 -2.03 -7.04
C LEU A 190 17.19 -1.75 -7.57
N ASN A 191 17.49 -0.50 -7.92
CA ASN A 191 18.84 -0.04 -8.28
C ASN A 191 19.70 0.37 -7.07
N GLY A 192 19.17 0.27 -5.84
CA GLY A 192 19.86 0.59 -4.61
C GLY A 192 19.94 2.07 -4.25
N SER A 193 19.25 2.98 -4.96
CA SER A 193 19.33 4.43 -4.68
C SER A 193 18.12 5.27 -5.09
N SER A 194 17.31 4.80 -6.03
CA SER A 194 16.11 5.54 -6.44
C SER A 194 15.05 5.55 -5.33
N VAL A 195 14.24 6.61 -5.28
CA VAL A 195 13.07 6.63 -4.40
C VAL A 195 12.09 5.52 -4.82
N PRO A 196 11.50 4.75 -3.88
CA PRO A 196 10.49 3.76 -4.18
C PRO A 196 9.35 4.34 -5.02
N ARG A 197 9.06 3.69 -6.14
CA ARG A 197 8.02 4.11 -7.08
C ARG A 197 7.16 2.93 -7.51
N TRP A 198 5.87 2.99 -7.22
CA TRP A 198 4.92 1.96 -7.64
C TRP A 198 3.51 2.53 -7.87
N PRO A 199 2.65 1.82 -8.62
CA PRO A 199 1.26 2.18 -8.77
C PRO A 199 0.53 2.18 -7.43
N VAL A 200 -0.09 3.30 -7.09
CA VAL A 200 -0.92 3.48 -5.90
C VAL A 200 -2.28 4.04 -6.31
N VAL A 201 -3.32 3.70 -5.55
CA VAL A 201 -4.63 4.36 -5.67
C VAL A 201 -4.51 5.77 -5.08
N LEU A 202 -4.98 6.77 -5.82
CA LEU A 202 -4.93 8.16 -5.38
C LEU A 202 -5.97 8.41 -4.29
N GLY A 203 -5.71 9.40 -3.44
CA GLY A 203 -6.56 9.74 -2.30
C GLY A 203 -5.95 9.38 -0.95
N GLN A 204 -6.79 9.29 0.07
CA GLN A 204 -6.39 9.09 1.46
C GLN A 204 -6.24 7.61 1.78
N HIS A 205 -5.03 7.15 2.04
CA HIS A 205 -4.71 5.74 2.32
C HIS A 205 -3.63 5.61 3.39
N HIS A 206 -3.59 4.51 4.12
CA HIS A 206 -2.47 4.24 5.03
C HIS A 206 -1.27 3.70 4.26
N LEU A 207 -0.07 3.95 4.79
CA LEU A 207 1.16 3.32 4.34
C LEU A 207 1.66 2.40 5.45
N ALA A 208 1.92 1.13 5.12
CA ALA A 208 2.55 0.18 6.01
C ALA A 208 3.86 -0.36 5.44
N VAL A 209 4.77 -0.72 6.35
CA VAL A 209 6.04 -1.39 6.04
C VAL A 209 6.03 -2.74 6.74
N HIS A 210 6.30 -3.79 5.96
CA HIS A 210 6.48 -5.14 6.46
C HIS A 210 7.90 -5.62 6.18
N HIS A 211 8.43 -6.39 7.12
CA HIS A 211 9.71 -7.06 7.02
C HIS A 211 9.53 -8.55 7.38
N ARG A 212 10.39 -9.42 6.88
CA ARG A 212 10.23 -10.89 6.96
C ARG A 212 10.13 -11.45 8.39
N ASN A 213 10.72 -10.78 9.38
CA ASN A 213 10.76 -11.28 10.77
C ASN A 213 10.63 -10.18 11.85
N HIS A 214 10.08 -9.02 11.46
CA HIS A 214 9.80 -7.92 12.37
C HIS A 214 8.33 -7.54 12.32
N ALA A 215 7.82 -7.03 13.45
CA ALA A 215 6.48 -6.47 13.51
C ALA A 215 6.36 -5.29 12.55
N GLY A 216 5.49 -5.41 11.55
CA GLY A 216 5.18 -4.33 10.62
C GLY A 216 4.64 -3.09 11.35
N VAL A 217 4.78 -1.93 10.69
CA VAL A 217 4.29 -0.66 11.21
C VAL A 217 3.51 0.08 10.12
N MET A 218 2.44 0.76 10.52
CA MET A 218 1.57 1.51 9.63
C MET A 218 1.39 2.94 10.15
N THR A 219 1.20 3.91 9.25
CA THR A 219 0.85 5.27 9.64
C THR A 219 -0.47 5.32 10.41
N ALA A 220 -0.53 6.12 11.49
CA ALA A 220 -1.73 6.21 12.30
C ALA A 220 -2.92 6.78 11.53
N MET A 221 -2.65 7.77 10.68
CA MET A 221 -3.64 8.44 9.84
C MET A 221 -3.38 8.15 8.37
N PRO A 222 -4.44 8.15 7.55
CA PRO A 222 -4.30 8.13 6.10
C PRO A 222 -3.47 9.32 5.59
N LEU A 223 -2.65 9.05 4.60
CA LEU A 223 -1.84 9.99 3.85
C LEU A 223 -2.46 10.25 2.47
N SER A 224 -2.25 11.46 1.95
CA SER A 224 -2.80 11.86 0.65
C SER A 224 -1.87 11.48 -0.51
N PHE A 225 -2.15 10.36 -1.15
CA PHE A 225 -1.46 9.93 -2.38
C PHE A 225 -1.96 10.73 -3.58
N THR A 226 -1.06 11.50 -4.20
CA THR A 226 -1.39 12.40 -5.31
C THR A 226 -0.48 12.14 -6.49
N ALA A 227 -1.04 12.12 -7.70
CA ALA A 227 -0.27 11.89 -8.91
C ALA A 227 0.81 12.97 -9.10
N GLY A 228 2.06 12.55 -9.32
CA GLY A 228 3.19 13.44 -9.61
C GLY A 228 3.75 14.21 -8.42
N ALA A 229 3.21 14.03 -7.21
CA ALA A 229 3.75 14.63 -5.99
C ALA A 229 4.51 13.57 -5.18
N PRO A 230 5.83 13.71 -4.96
CA PRO A 230 6.55 12.81 -4.07
C PRO A 230 6.08 12.98 -2.62
N MET A 231 6.14 11.91 -1.86
CA MET A 231 5.83 11.92 -0.43
C MET A 231 7.02 11.41 0.38
N ASN A 232 7.21 11.98 1.57
CA ASN A 232 8.30 11.63 2.47
C ASN A 232 7.71 11.22 3.81
N ILE A 233 8.01 10.00 4.25
CA ILE A 233 7.53 9.44 5.51
C ILE A 233 8.71 8.81 6.25
N ASP A 234 9.03 9.35 7.42
CA ASP A 234 10.03 8.76 8.30
C ASP A 234 9.32 8.06 9.45
N LEU A 235 9.32 6.73 9.44
CA LEU A 235 8.73 5.89 10.49
C LEU A 235 9.70 5.66 11.65
N ALA A 236 10.98 6.02 11.50
CA ALA A 236 11.96 6.03 12.58
C ALA A 236 11.86 7.30 13.44
N GLU A 237 11.28 8.38 12.92
CA GLU A 237 11.02 9.63 13.65
C GLU A 237 9.90 9.44 14.69
N PRO A 238 10.17 9.64 16.00
CA PRO A 238 9.15 9.52 17.04
C PRO A 238 7.92 10.41 16.83
N ALA A 239 8.10 11.57 16.21
CA ALA A 239 6.99 12.50 15.92
C ALA A 239 6.01 11.98 14.86
N THR A 240 6.40 11.01 14.02
CA THR A 240 5.50 10.40 13.03
C THR A 240 4.50 9.48 13.75
N PRO A 241 3.18 9.77 13.71
CA PRO A 241 2.19 8.94 14.38
C PRO A 241 2.03 7.58 13.68
N VAL A 242 2.07 6.49 14.45
CA VAL A 242 1.88 5.11 13.96
C VAL A 242 0.62 4.48 14.55
N TYR A 243 0.01 3.58 13.79
CA TYR A 243 -1.26 2.94 14.13
C TYR A 243 -1.10 1.98 15.32
N GLY A 244 -2.11 1.93 16.19
CA GLY A 244 -2.17 1.00 17.33
C GLY A 244 -1.42 1.45 18.57
N ASN A 245 -1.23 0.52 19.51
CA ASN A 245 -0.57 0.77 20.79
C ASN A 245 0.80 0.08 20.84
N GLU A 246 1.85 0.80 21.23
CA GLU A 246 3.24 0.30 21.24
C GLU A 246 3.64 -0.41 19.93
N ALA A 247 3.25 0.16 18.79
CA ALA A 247 3.45 -0.41 17.46
C ALA A 247 4.90 -0.63 17.05
N ALA A 248 5.83 0.04 17.72
CA ALA A 248 7.25 -0.02 17.46
C ALA A 248 8.05 0.17 18.75
N SER A 249 9.32 -0.23 18.72
CA SER A 249 10.27 -0.09 19.83
C SER A 249 11.04 1.21 19.73
N PHE A 250 11.78 1.54 20.79
CA PHE A 250 12.74 2.64 20.83
C PHE A 250 14.13 2.12 21.17
N VAL A 251 15.13 2.57 20.40
CA VAL A 251 16.54 2.37 20.68
C VAL A 251 17.20 3.75 20.71
N GLY A 252 17.45 4.27 21.90
CA GLY A 252 17.77 5.69 22.08
C GLY A 252 16.58 6.57 21.69
N ASP A 253 16.83 7.56 20.83
CA ASP A 253 15.84 8.56 20.41
C ASP A 253 15.15 8.21 19.08
N VAL A 254 15.45 7.05 18.49
CA VAL A 254 14.82 6.61 17.23
C VAL A 254 13.86 5.45 17.46
N ARG A 255 12.83 5.39 16.63
CA ARG A 255 11.90 4.29 16.56
C ARG A 255 12.44 3.20 15.64
N VAL A 256 12.25 1.94 16.05
CA VAL A 256 12.59 0.75 15.26
C VAL A 256 11.44 -0.25 15.30
N LEU A 257 11.27 -1.05 14.23
CA LEU A 257 10.31 -2.16 14.23
C LEU A 257 10.71 -3.18 15.30
N TRP A 258 9.72 -3.82 15.93
CA TRP A 258 9.99 -4.87 16.92
C TRP A 258 10.57 -6.11 16.22
N PRO A 259 11.73 -6.62 16.66
CA PRO A 259 12.24 -7.88 16.15
C PRO A 259 11.48 -9.08 16.71
N GLY A 260 11.45 -10.15 15.94
CA GLY A 260 11.21 -11.49 16.45
C GLY A 260 9.88 -12.12 16.08
N ASP A 261 9.19 -11.62 15.06
CA ASP A 261 8.03 -12.31 14.46
C ASP A 261 8.54 -13.35 13.44
N VAL A 262 9.23 -14.37 13.94
CA VAL A 262 10.01 -15.31 13.12
C VAL A 262 9.10 -16.18 12.27
N ASN A 263 7.93 -16.53 12.79
CA ASN A 263 6.96 -17.38 12.10
C ASN A 263 5.94 -16.58 11.24
N GLY A 264 5.96 -15.25 11.31
CA GLY A 264 5.09 -14.36 10.53
C GLY A 264 3.60 -14.47 10.91
N ASP A 265 3.27 -14.90 12.12
CA ASP A 265 1.88 -15.03 12.59
C ASP A 265 1.29 -13.71 13.14
N GLY A 266 2.08 -12.62 13.10
CA GLY A 266 1.68 -11.32 13.60
C GLY A 266 1.68 -11.23 15.13
N THR A 267 2.25 -12.21 15.82
CA THR A 267 2.27 -12.27 17.28
C THR A 267 3.59 -12.83 17.83
N ILE A 268 4.39 -11.94 18.38
CA ILE A 268 5.69 -12.26 18.96
C ILE A 268 5.52 -12.88 20.35
N ARG A 269 6.01 -14.11 20.50
CA ARG A 269 5.97 -14.90 21.74
C ARG A 269 7.31 -15.60 21.97
N TYR A 270 7.78 -15.56 23.21
CA TYR A 270 8.99 -16.30 23.61
C TYR A 270 8.71 -17.71 24.14
N SER A 271 7.52 -17.95 24.69
CA SER A 271 7.12 -19.26 25.24
C SER A 271 5.65 -19.57 24.92
N GLY A 272 5.25 -20.82 25.12
CA GLY A 272 3.94 -21.32 24.75
C GLY A 272 3.91 -21.95 23.34
N ALA A 273 2.73 -22.36 22.91
CA ALA A 273 2.53 -22.87 21.55
C ALA A 273 2.78 -21.76 20.52
N SER A 274 3.36 -22.12 19.36
CA SER A 274 3.71 -21.17 18.29
C SER A 274 4.58 -20.01 18.77
N ASN A 275 5.56 -20.29 19.64
CA ASN A 275 6.56 -19.30 20.00
C ASN A 275 7.60 -19.13 18.88
N ASP A 276 8.20 -17.94 18.80
CA ASP A 276 9.19 -17.58 17.78
C ASP A 276 10.59 -18.10 18.08
N ARG A 277 10.81 -18.55 19.32
CA ARG A 277 12.09 -19.03 19.80
C ARG A 277 12.41 -20.46 19.33
N ASP A 278 11.40 -21.32 19.22
CA ASP A 278 11.57 -22.72 18.85
C ASP A 278 12.00 -22.90 17.38
N PRO A 279 11.48 -22.12 16.39
CA PRO A 279 12.01 -22.09 15.03
C PRO A 279 13.53 -21.81 14.98
N VAL A 280 14.03 -20.88 15.80
CA VAL A 280 15.46 -20.56 15.87
C VAL A 280 16.28 -21.78 16.30
N LEU A 281 15.79 -22.55 17.30
CA LEU A 281 16.46 -23.78 17.74
C LEU A 281 16.40 -24.85 16.64
N ALA A 282 15.25 -25.00 15.98
CA ALA A 282 15.06 -25.96 14.90
C ALA A 282 15.99 -25.68 13.72
N ALA A 283 16.17 -24.41 13.34
CA ALA A 283 17.03 -24.00 12.24
C ALA A 283 18.50 -24.40 12.42
N ILE A 284 19.00 -24.46 13.67
CA ILE A 284 20.36 -24.93 13.98
C ILE A 284 20.48 -26.44 14.23
N GLY A 285 19.42 -27.19 13.95
CA GLY A 285 19.36 -28.65 14.08
C GLY A 285 18.67 -29.17 15.34
N GLY A 286 18.12 -28.32 16.20
CA GLY A 286 17.21 -28.69 17.29
C GLY A 286 17.87 -29.23 18.56
N SER A 287 18.98 -29.96 18.45
CA SER A 287 19.56 -30.74 19.57
C SER A 287 20.79 -30.12 20.23
N ILE A 288 21.58 -29.36 19.49
CA ILE A 288 22.83 -28.74 19.99
C ILE A 288 22.64 -27.22 19.96
N PRO A 289 22.33 -26.58 21.11
CA PRO A 289 21.98 -25.15 21.18
C PRO A 289 23.12 -24.19 20.76
N THR A 290 24.35 -24.70 20.69
CA THR A 290 25.56 -23.95 20.34
C THR A 290 25.95 -24.11 18.87
N ASN A 291 25.16 -24.85 18.08
CA ASN A 291 25.36 -24.88 16.63
C ASN A 291 25.08 -23.49 16.05
N THR A 292 25.72 -23.23 14.91
CA THR A 292 25.51 -22.01 14.12
C THR A 292 25.25 -22.42 12.68
N VAL A 293 24.24 -21.84 12.07
CA VAL A 293 23.91 -22.05 10.65
C VAL A 293 24.00 -20.73 9.93
N SER A 294 24.61 -20.75 8.75
CA SER A 294 24.73 -19.58 7.89
C SER A 294 23.65 -19.64 6.82
N GLY A 295 22.87 -18.58 6.66
CA GLY A 295 21.89 -18.47 5.59
C GLY A 295 20.98 -17.26 5.70
N TYR A 296 20.27 -16.98 4.61
CA TYR A 296 19.17 -16.02 4.59
C TYR A 296 17.91 -16.70 5.11
N ALA A 297 17.50 -16.39 6.34
CA ALA A 297 16.36 -17.06 6.97
C ALA A 297 15.57 -16.10 7.89
N PRO A 298 14.27 -16.37 8.11
CA PRO A 298 13.46 -15.64 9.09
C PRO A 298 14.01 -15.75 10.53
N GLU A 299 14.73 -16.82 10.86
CA GLU A 299 15.28 -17.06 12.19
C GLU A 299 16.51 -16.20 12.54
N ASP A 300 17.16 -15.58 11.55
CA ASP A 300 18.22 -14.59 11.75
C ASP A 300 17.57 -13.24 12.11
N VAL A 301 17.35 -13.00 13.40
CA VAL A 301 16.60 -11.85 13.92
C VAL A 301 17.48 -10.60 13.98
N ASN A 302 18.79 -10.76 14.17
CA ASN A 302 19.73 -9.65 14.23
C ASN A 302 20.36 -9.29 12.87
N LEU A 303 20.03 -10.05 11.81
CA LEU A 303 20.47 -9.88 10.43
C LEU A 303 22.00 -9.90 10.25
N ASP A 304 22.70 -10.71 11.04
CA ASP A 304 24.15 -10.88 10.94
C ASP A 304 24.58 -11.99 9.96
N GLY A 305 23.62 -12.71 9.36
CA GLY A 305 23.82 -13.80 8.41
C GLY A 305 24.11 -15.16 9.04
N LEU A 306 23.98 -15.26 10.38
CA LEU A 306 24.29 -16.45 11.17
C LEU A 306 23.23 -16.71 12.26
N ILE A 307 22.45 -17.76 12.07
CA ILE A 307 21.43 -18.21 13.02
C ILE A 307 22.10 -18.86 14.23
N ARG A 308 21.82 -18.36 15.42
CA ARG A 308 22.34 -18.85 16.70
C ARG A 308 21.26 -18.87 17.78
N TYR A 309 21.16 -19.97 18.50
CA TYR A 309 20.24 -20.07 19.64
C TYR A 309 20.87 -19.74 21.00
N ALA A 310 22.18 -19.92 21.16
CA ALA A 310 22.89 -19.61 22.40
C ALA A 310 24.26 -18.96 22.12
N GLY A 311 24.83 -18.33 23.15
CA GLY A 311 26.08 -17.57 23.04
C GLY A 311 25.82 -16.09 22.78
N ALA A 312 26.89 -15.34 22.53
CA ALA A 312 26.79 -13.93 22.18
C ALA A 312 26.11 -13.76 20.81
N ALA A 313 25.34 -12.67 20.65
CA ALA A 313 24.60 -12.36 19.42
C ALA A 313 23.71 -13.52 18.94
N ASN A 314 23.01 -14.17 19.88
CA ASN A 314 21.98 -15.16 19.52
C ASN A 314 20.67 -14.47 19.13
N ASP A 315 19.85 -15.15 18.35
CA ASP A 315 18.60 -14.61 17.78
C ASP A 315 17.41 -14.73 18.73
N ARG A 316 17.50 -15.58 19.75
CA ARG A 316 16.41 -15.73 20.72
C ARG A 316 16.32 -14.58 21.73
N ASP A 317 17.45 -13.96 22.07
CA ASP A 317 17.48 -12.91 23.09
C ASP A 317 16.72 -11.65 22.63
N PRO A 318 16.85 -11.18 21.37
CA PRO A 318 15.97 -10.14 20.82
C PRO A 318 14.48 -10.45 20.99
N ILE A 319 14.04 -11.68 20.73
CA ILE A 319 12.64 -12.11 20.90
C ILE A 319 12.22 -11.95 22.38
N LEU A 320 13.07 -12.37 23.32
CA LEU A 320 12.80 -12.24 24.75
C LEU A 320 12.69 -10.77 25.17
N PHE A 321 13.57 -9.90 24.67
CA PHE A 321 13.53 -8.47 24.97
C PHE A 321 12.29 -7.78 24.38
N THR A 322 11.85 -8.17 23.19
CA THR A 322 10.62 -7.65 22.56
C THR A 322 9.38 -7.83 23.44
N ILE A 323 9.29 -8.93 24.18
CA ILE A 323 8.16 -9.17 25.09
C ILE A 323 8.40 -8.65 26.53
N GLY A 324 9.49 -7.91 26.77
CA GLY A 324 9.79 -7.28 28.07
C GLY A 324 10.88 -7.96 28.91
N GLY A 325 11.57 -8.96 28.38
CA GLY A 325 12.84 -9.48 28.89
C GLY A 325 12.78 -10.38 30.14
N SER A 326 11.81 -10.13 31.03
CA SER A 326 11.74 -10.74 32.36
C SER A 326 10.56 -11.69 32.56
N VAL A 327 9.47 -11.47 31.82
CA VAL A 327 8.26 -12.29 31.86
C VAL A 327 8.12 -13.01 30.52
N PRO A 328 8.59 -14.27 30.40
CA PRO A 328 8.66 -14.98 29.11
C PRO A 328 7.29 -15.36 28.53
N THR A 329 6.21 -15.11 29.27
CA THR A 329 4.81 -15.38 28.88
C THR A 329 4.09 -14.15 28.34
N ALA A 330 4.73 -12.99 28.33
CA ALA A 330 4.19 -11.80 27.68
C ALA A 330 4.15 -12.01 26.16
N VAL A 331 3.23 -11.31 25.52
CA VAL A 331 2.96 -11.41 24.09
C VAL A 331 2.94 -10.02 23.51
N ARG A 332 3.51 -9.85 22.31
CA ARG A 332 3.41 -8.61 21.55
C ARG A 332 2.70 -8.85 20.23
N LEU A 333 1.66 -8.07 19.97
CA LEU A 333 0.88 -8.14 18.73
C LEU A 333 1.37 -7.08 17.74
N VAL A 334 1.54 -7.46 16.49
CA VAL A 334 1.76 -6.51 15.39
C VAL A 334 0.58 -5.54 15.33
N GLN A 335 0.87 -4.26 15.11
CA GLN A 335 -0.14 -3.19 15.07
C GLN A 335 -0.44 -2.78 13.63
N VAL A 336 -0.63 -3.78 12.76
CA VAL A 336 -1.14 -3.62 11.39
C VAL A 336 -2.31 -4.59 11.26
N PRO A 337 -3.53 -4.13 10.92
CA PRO A 337 -4.73 -4.97 10.92
C PRO A 337 -4.77 -6.09 9.89
#